data_AF-A0A3B9U8H4-F1
#
_entry.id   AF-A0A3B9U8H4-F1
#
_cell.length_a   1.000
_cell.length_b   1.000
_cell.length_c   1.000
_cell.angle_alpha   90.00
_cell.angle_beta   90.00
_cell.angle_gamma   90.00
#
_symmetry.space_group_name_H-M   'P 1'
#
loop_
_entity.id
_entity.type
_entity.pdbx_description
1 polymer ?
#
loop_
_entity_poly.entity_id
_entity_poly.type
_entity_poly.pdbx_seq_one_letter_code
_entity_poly.pdbx_strand_id
1 'polypeptide(L)'
;YDPCDYLKAAELQARRDNPSWQKGPMDDVTSMQTGIMGYKGHIHYQCADCIDSYLDTIPADTPKTELFRLIADHIDQQIFAGYRLYPNNYVALDLLHGDSAHADHYTAEDKAQFEAYLKGQLDKIEMEGKDDAYLREQMLKMYANPAINQMGL
;
A
#
# COMPACT_ATOMS: atom_id res chain seq x y z
N TYR A 1 8.93 -1.38 4.94
CA TYR A 1 9.18 -1.44 3.50
C TYR A 1 8.60 -2.71 2.93
N ASP A 2 7.99 -2.63 1.75
CA ASP A 2 7.49 -3.77 0.99
C ASP A 2 8.53 -4.15 -0.07
N PRO A 3 9.23 -5.28 0.07
CA PRO A 3 10.24 -5.71 -0.89
C PRO A 3 9.73 -5.80 -2.34
N CYS A 4 8.43 -6.04 -2.52
CA CYS A 4 7.81 -6.26 -3.82
C CYS A 4 7.20 -4.99 -4.43
N ASP A 5 7.37 -3.82 -3.81
CA ASP A 5 6.78 -2.57 -4.30
C ASP A 5 7.17 -2.23 -5.76
N TYR A 6 8.43 -2.43 -6.14
CA TYR A 6 8.91 -2.22 -7.51
C TYR A 6 8.30 -3.20 -8.51
N LEU A 7 8.08 -4.46 -8.12
CA LEU A 7 7.42 -5.46 -8.96
C LEU A 7 5.95 -5.08 -9.21
N LYS A 8 5.26 -4.61 -8.16
CA LYS A 8 3.90 -4.11 -8.26
C LYS A 8 3.82 -2.87 -9.16
N ALA A 9 4.76 -1.93 -9.03
CA ALA A 9 4.82 -0.74 -9.86
C ALA A 9 5.06 -1.10 -11.34
N ALA A 10 5.98 -2.03 -11.61
CA ALA A 10 6.25 -2.53 -12.96
C ALA A 10 5.02 -3.21 -13.58
N GLU A 11 4.30 -4.04 -12.80
CA GLU A 11 3.02 -4.64 -13.23
C GLU A 11 1.97 -3.57 -13.57
N LEU A 12 1.85 -2.52 -12.74
CA LEU A 12 0.93 -1.42 -13.00
C LEU A 12 1.28 -0.66 -14.27
N GLN A 13 2.57 -0.48 -14.58
CA GLN A 13 2.98 0.16 -15.84
C GLN A 13 2.68 -0.77 -17.03
N ALA A 14 3.02 -2.05 -16.92
CA ALA A 14 2.79 -3.00 -18.00
C ALA A 14 1.29 -3.12 -18.38
N ARG A 15 0.40 -3.08 -17.38
CA ARG A 15 -1.06 -3.05 -17.58
C ARG A 15 -1.56 -1.73 -18.18
N ARG A 16 -0.96 -0.60 -17.79
CA ARG A 16 -1.27 0.73 -18.36
C ARG A 16 -0.92 0.76 -19.85
N ASP A 17 0.26 0.27 -20.20
CA ASP A 17 0.81 0.33 -21.56
C ASP A 17 0.19 -0.75 -22.48
N ASN A 18 -0.19 -1.90 -21.92
CA ASN A 18 -0.85 -2.99 -22.63
C ASN A 18 -2.05 -3.54 -21.85
N PRO A 19 -3.29 -3.21 -22.25
CA PRO A 19 -4.51 -3.72 -21.61
C PRO A 19 -4.67 -5.25 -21.67
N SER A 20 -4.00 -5.93 -22.59
CA SER A 20 -3.98 -7.40 -22.71
C SER A 20 -2.82 -8.05 -21.95
N TRP A 21 -2.04 -7.27 -21.20
CA TRP A 21 -0.95 -7.81 -20.40
C TRP A 21 -1.46 -8.84 -19.40
N GLN A 22 -0.72 -9.94 -19.27
CA GLN A 22 -0.97 -11.00 -18.31
C GLN A 22 0.34 -11.34 -17.62
N LYS A 23 0.26 -11.74 -16.35
CA LYS A 23 1.39 -12.25 -15.60
C LYS A 23 2.01 -13.45 -16.29
N GLY A 24 3.34 -13.46 -16.35
CA GLY A 24 4.10 -14.64 -16.72
C GLY A 24 4.08 -15.69 -15.60
N PRO A 25 4.36 -16.96 -15.93
CA PRO A 25 4.34 -18.06 -14.95
C PRO A 25 5.39 -17.91 -13.83
N MET A 26 6.43 -17.09 -14.03
CA MET A 26 7.50 -16.86 -13.05
C MET A 26 7.32 -15.60 -12.18
N ASP A 27 6.34 -14.74 -12.49
CA ASP A 27 6.16 -13.46 -11.80
C ASP A 27 5.78 -13.65 -10.33
N ASP A 28 4.90 -14.63 -10.06
CA ASP A 28 4.49 -14.95 -8.69
C ASP A 28 5.62 -15.62 -7.90
N VAL A 29 6.43 -16.48 -8.54
CA VAL A 29 7.62 -17.09 -7.92
C VAL A 29 8.63 -16.01 -7.52
N THR A 30 8.90 -15.07 -8.43
CA THR A 30 9.79 -13.94 -8.19
C THR A 30 9.25 -13.05 -7.07
N SER A 31 7.95 -12.75 -7.07
CA SER A 31 7.31 -11.96 -6.02
C SER A 31 7.38 -12.63 -4.65
N MET A 32 7.15 -13.95 -4.58
CA MET A 32 7.29 -14.71 -3.33
C MET A 32 8.74 -14.71 -2.83
N GLN A 33 9.71 -15.00 -3.70
CA GLN A 33 11.13 -15.01 -3.34
C GLN A 33 11.57 -13.64 -2.82
N THR A 34 11.25 -12.58 -3.56
CA THR A 34 11.55 -11.18 -3.20
C THR A 34 10.89 -10.82 -1.87
N GLY A 35 9.62 -11.18 -1.69
CA GLY A 35 8.87 -10.93 -0.46
C GLY A 35 9.46 -11.64 0.75
N ILE A 36 9.93 -12.88 0.60
CA ILE A 36 10.53 -13.65 1.69
C ILE A 36 11.92 -13.11 2.04
N MET A 37 12.80 -12.96 1.04
CA MET A 37 14.21 -12.63 1.25
C MET A 37 14.47 -11.14 1.48
N GLY A 38 13.55 -10.28 1.05
CA GLY A 38 13.72 -8.83 1.13
C GLY A 38 13.57 -8.25 2.54
N TYR A 39 14.24 -7.12 2.74
CA TYR A 39 14.20 -6.34 3.98
C TYR A 39 12.85 -5.64 4.15
N LYS A 40 12.17 -5.93 5.27
CA LYS A 40 10.83 -5.40 5.56
C LYS A 40 10.85 -4.18 6.50
N GLY A 41 11.97 -3.95 7.19
CA GLY A 41 12.02 -2.96 8.27
C GLY A 41 11.16 -3.39 9.46
N HIS A 42 10.24 -2.52 9.88
CA HIS A 42 9.32 -2.82 10.99
C HIS A 42 8.12 -3.66 10.52
N ILE A 43 7.78 -4.68 11.31
CA ILE A 43 6.59 -5.52 11.12
C ILE A 43 5.73 -5.34 12.36
N HIS A 44 4.48 -4.93 12.17
CA HIS A 44 3.48 -4.77 13.23
C HIS A 44 2.30 -5.71 12.97
N TYR A 45 1.88 -6.45 13.98
CA TYR A 45 0.66 -7.25 13.95
C TYR A 45 -0.38 -6.58 14.85
N GLN A 46 -1.54 -6.26 14.27
CA GLN A 46 -2.69 -5.72 14.99
C GLN A 46 -3.86 -6.66 14.78
N CYS A 47 -4.50 -7.08 15.88
CA CYS A 47 -5.80 -7.73 15.83
C CYS A 47 -6.86 -6.70 16.21
N ALA A 48 -7.97 -6.69 15.48
CA ALA A 48 -9.19 -6.02 15.90
C ALA A 48 -9.96 -6.91 16.88
N ASP A 49 -10.95 -6.32 17.56
CA ASP A 49 -11.88 -7.07 18.38
C ASP A 49 -12.72 -8.05 17.55
N CYS A 50 -13.31 -9.03 18.23
CA CYS A 50 -14.24 -9.97 17.58
C CYS A 50 -15.45 -9.21 17.01
N ILE A 51 -15.84 -9.56 15.78
CA ILE A 51 -16.90 -8.88 15.02
C ILE A 51 -18.31 -9.15 15.58
N ASP A 52 -18.48 -10.13 16.47
CA ASP A 52 -19.76 -10.57 17.03
C ASP A 52 -20.60 -9.39 17.53
N SER A 53 -19.98 -8.49 18.29
CA SER A 53 -20.65 -7.30 18.84
C SER A 53 -21.19 -6.35 17.77
N TYR A 54 -20.52 -6.25 16.61
CA TYR A 54 -21.01 -5.48 15.48
C TYR A 54 -22.14 -6.21 14.75
N LEU A 55 -22.02 -7.53 14.56
CA LEU A 55 -23.07 -8.33 13.92
C LEU A 55 -24.40 -8.25 14.67
N ASP A 56 -24.36 -8.22 16.01
CA ASP A 56 -25.54 -8.06 16.87
C ASP A 56 -26.26 -6.72 16.67
N THR A 57 -25.60 -5.71 16.09
CA THR A 57 -26.23 -4.41 15.79
C THR A 57 -27.00 -4.40 14.47
N ILE A 58 -26.80 -5.40 13.60
CA ILE A 58 -27.43 -5.46 12.28
C ILE A 58 -28.83 -6.09 12.40
N PRO A 59 -29.90 -5.45 11.90
CA PRO A 59 -31.24 -6.03 11.94
C PRO A 59 -31.31 -7.40 11.25
N ALA A 60 -31.99 -8.37 11.88
CA ALA A 60 -32.07 -9.74 11.39
C ALA A 60 -32.80 -9.87 10.03
N ASP A 61 -33.61 -8.88 9.66
CA ASP A 61 -34.33 -8.78 8.39
C ASP A 61 -33.53 -8.05 7.29
N THR A 62 -32.28 -7.66 7.56
CA THR A 62 -31.40 -7.02 6.58
C THR A 62 -31.22 -7.92 5.35
N PRO A 63 -31.46 -7.42 4.13
CA PRO A 63 -31.24 -8.19 2.90
C PRO A 63 -29.81 -8.70 2.80
N LYS A 64 -29.64 -9.94 2.32
CA LYS A 64 -28.33 -10.60 2.25
C LYS A 64 -27.24 -9.80 1.51
N THR A 65 -27.61 -9.12 0.42
CA THR A 65 -26.69 -8.27 -0.34
C THR A 65 -26.21 -7.06 0.45
N GLU A 66 -27.09 -6.48 1.26
CA GLU A 66 -26.76 -5.36 2.14
C GLU A 66 -25.94 -5.81 3.35
N LEU A 67 -26.29 -6.96 3.94
CA LEU A 67 -25.53 -7.57 5.03
C LEU A 67 -24.05 -7.75 4.66
N PHE A 68 -23.77 -8.30 3.47
CA PHE A 68 -22.38 -8.48 3.02
C PHE A 68 -21.63 -7.17 2.84
N ARG A 69 -22.31 -6.13 2.32
CA ARG A 69 -21.72 -4.81 2.18
C ARG A 69 -21.37 -4.23 3.56
N LEU A 70 -22.31 -4.27 4.51
CA LEU A 70 -22.11 -3.76 5.87
C LEU A 70 -20.97 -4.46 6.61
N ILE A 71 -20.84 -5.78 6.42
CA ILE A 71 -19.73 -6.56 7.01
C ILE A 71 -18.40 -6.19 6.36
N ALA A 72 -18.34 -6.10 5.03
CA ALA A 72 -17.12 -5.71 4.32
C ALA A 72 -16.67 -4.31 4.73
N ASP A 73 -17.57 -3.33 4.73
CA ASP A 73 -17.28 -1.94 5.12
C ASP A 73 -16.74 -1.87 6.56
N HIS A 74 -17.31 -2.65 7.49
CA HIS A 74 -16.81 -2.72 8.86
C HIS A 74 -15.41 -3.31 8.95
N ILE A 75 -15.14 -4.41 8.24
CA ILE A 75 -13.81 -5.03 8.19
C ILE A 75 -12.79 -4.04 7.62
N ASP A 76 -13.11 -3.34 6.54
CA ASP A 76 -12.24 -2.34 5.93
C ASP A 76 -11.93 -1.19 6.92
N GLN A 77 -12.94 -0.69 7.63
CA GLN A 77 -12.75 0.32 8.68
C GLN A 77 -11.81 -0.17 9.80
N GLN A 78 -11.98 -1.42 10.26
CA GLN A 78 -11.09 -2.01 11.28
C GLN A 78 -9.66 -2.16 10.76
N ILE A 79 -9.47 -2.56 9.49
CA ILE A 79 -8.15 -2.65 8.86
C ILE A 79 -7.49 -1.27 8.80
N PHE A 80 -8.22 -0.24 8.34
CA PHE A 80 -7.68 1.11 8.19
C PHE A 80 -7.32 1.74 9.54
N ALA A 81 -8.19 1.60 10.54
CA ALA A 81 -7.91 2.04 11.90
C ALA A 81 -6.73 1.29 12.52
N GLY A 82 -6.54 0.02 12.18
CA GLY A 82 -5.47 -0.84 12.69
C GLY A 82 -4.08 -0.59 12.08
N TYR A 83 -3.95 0.22 11.03
CA TYR A 83 -2.64 0.50 10.45
C TYR A 83 -1.72 1.22 11.44
N ARG A 84 -0.55 0.65 11.67
CA ARG A 84 0.56 1.35 12.33
C ARG A 84 1.29 2.18 11.28
N LEU A 85 1.13 3.51 11.36
CA LEU A 85 1.86 4.43 10.49
C LEU A 85 3.30 4.62 10.97
N TYR A 86 4.21 4.74 10.02
CA TYR A 86 5.62 5.00 10.18
C TYR A 86 6.01 6.26 9.38
N PRO A 87 7.18 6.88 9.65
CA PRO A 87 7.62 8.11 8.96
C PRO A 87 7.49 8.05 7.43
N ASN A 88 7.84 6.91 6.82
CA ASN A 88 7.76 6.73 5.38
C ASN A 88 6.33 6.85 4.80
N ASN A 89 5.28 6.56 5.57
CA ASN A 89 3.89 6.77 5.12
C ASN A 89 3.59 8.27 4.94
N TYR A 90 4.00 9.08 5.91
CA TYR A 90 3.81 10.54 5.87
C TYR A 90 4.72 11.22 4.85
N VAL A 91 5.98 10.77 4.73
CA VAL A 91 6.87 11.23 3.66
C VAL A 91 6.27 10.91 2.30
N ALA A 92 5.72 9.71 2.10
CA ALA A 92 5.09 9.35 0.84
C ALA A 92 3.89 10.23 0.50
N LEU A 93 3.05 10.55 1.50
CA LEU A 93 1.89 11.42 1.35
C LEU A 93 2.29 12.85 0.94
N ASP A 94 3.22 13.47 1.67
CA ASP A 94 3.71 14.81 1.36
C ASP A 94 4.39 14.87 -0.02
N LEU A 95 5.19 13.86 -0.37
CA LEU A 95 5.82 13.76 -1.69
C LEU A 95 4.81 13.57 -2.83
N LEU A 96 3.69 12.91 -2.58
CA LEU A 96 2.62 12.70 -3.56
C LEU A 96 1.82 13.99 -3.79
N HIS A 97 1.60 14.79 -2.75
CA HIS A 97 0.91 16.07 -2.84
C HIS A 97 1.83 17.24 -3.23
N GLY A 98 3.14 17.07 -3.11
CA GLY A 98 4.12 18.12 -3.37
C GLY A 98 4.18 19.19 -2.28
N ASP A 99 3.87 18.82 -1.03
CA ASP A 99 3.85 19.72 0.11
C ASP A 99 4.70 19.19 1.30
N SER A 100 4.42 19.70 2.50
CA SER A 100 5.07 19.29 3.76
C SER A 100 4.08 19.29 4.92
N ALA A 101 2.80 19.01 4.62
CA ALA A 101 1.71 19.13 5.58
C ALA A 101 1.86 18.19 6.79
N HIS A 102 2.62 17.10 6.63
CA HIS A 102 2.82 16.09 7.67
C HIS A 102 4.29 16.01 8.15
N ALA A 103 5.08 17.07 7.93
CA ALA A 103 6.50 17.11 8.31
C ALA A 103 6.76 16.90 9.81
N ASP A 104 5.77 17.12 10.67
CA ASP A 104 5.88 16.85 12.12
C ASP A 104 5.97 15.34 12.45
N HIS A 105 5.68 14.47 11.49
CA HIS A 105 5.70 13.00 11.67
C HIS A 105 7.01 12.32 11.23
N TYR A 106 7.97 13.07 10.66
CA TYR A 106 9.22 12.51 10.16
C TYR A 106 10.37 13.51 10.25
N THR A 107 11.60 13.00 10.27
CA THR A 107 12.80 13.83 10.20
C THR A 107 13.31 13.97 8.76
N ALA A 108 14.20 14.93 8.52
CA ALA A 108 14.88 15.06 7.23
C ALA A 108 15.68 13.78 6.87
N GLU A 109 16.21 13.08 7.88
CA GLU A 109 16.90 11.80 7.72
C GLU A 109 15.93 10.69 7.26
N ASP A 110 14.75 10.58 7.88
CA ASP A 110 13.72 9.61 7.47
C ASP A 110 13.31 9.82 6.00
N LYS A 111 13.11 11.09 5.61
CA LYS A 111 12.79 11.46 4.23
C LYS A 111 13.89 11.05 3.27
N ALA A 112 15.14 11.41 3.56
CA ALA A 112 16.29 11.06 2.72
C ALA A 112 16.46 9.54 2.58
N GLN A 113 16.30 8.78 3.67
CA GLN A 113 16.37 7.32 3.66
C GLN A 113 15.26 6.70 2.81
N PHE A 114 14.03 7.21 2.90
CA PHE A 114 12.92 6.71 2.09
C PHE A 114 13.10 7.05 0.60
N GLU A 115 13.55 8.25 0.26
CA GLU A 115 13.84 8.63 -1.13
C GLU A 115 14.97 7.77 -1.73
N ALA A 116 16.03 7.50 -0.95
CA ALA A 116 17.09 6.59 -1.36
C ALA A 116 16.59 5.15 -1.56
N TYR A 117 15.71 4.67 -0.67
CA TYR A 117 15.06 3.38 -0.83
C TYR A 117 14.21 3.31 -2.11
N LEU A 118 13.34 4.30 -2.35
CA LEU A 118 12.51 4.36 -3.56
C LEU A 118 13.38 4.35 -4.82
N LYS A 119 14.46 5.14 -4.83
CA LYS A 119 15.41 5.14 -5.95
C LYS A 119 16.01 3.74 -6.17
N GLY A 120 16.48 3.09 -5.11
CA GLY A 120 17.07 1.76 -5.20
C GLY A 120 16.06 0.68 -5.66
N GLN A 121 14.78 0.84 -5.35
CA GLN A 121 13.71 -0.02 -5.84
C GLN A 121 13.39 0.24 -7.32
N LEU A 122 13.32 1.51 -7.75
CA LEU A 122 13.13 1.88 -9.16
C LEU A 122 14.29 1.41 -10.05
N ASP A 123 15.53 1.45 -9.55
CA ASP A 123 16.71 0.99 -10.27
C ASP A 123 16.67 -0.53 -10.57
N LYS A 124 15.84 -1.32 -9.86
CA LYS A 124 15.63 -2.76 -10.11
C LYS A 124 14.65 -3.06 -11.25
N ILE A 125 13.90 -2.06 -11.71
CA ILE A 125 12.89 -2.25 -12.76
C ILE A 125 13.58 -2.18 -14.12
N GLU A 126 13.69 -3.33 -14.77
CA GLU A 126 14.16 -3.48 -16.14
C GLU A 126 12.98 -3.75 -17.06
N MET A 127 12.55 -2.74 -17.82
CA MET A 127 11.47 -2.89 -18.81
C MET A 127 11.63 -1.90 -19.96
N GLU A 128 11.13 -2.27 -21.14
CA GLU A 128 11.04 -1.36 -22.27
C GLU A 128 10.02 -0.25 -21.98
N GLY A 129 10.32 0.98 -22.38
CA GLY A 129 9.42 2.12 -22.16
C GLY A 129 9.26 2.52 -20.70
N LYS A 130 10.22 2.17 -19.82
CA LYS A 130 10.20 2.52 -18.39
C LYS A 130 9.86 4.00 -18.17
N ASP A 131 8.80 4.25 -17.40
CA ASP A 131 8.32 5.58 -17.02
C ASP A 131 8.59 5.80 -15.53
N ASP A 132 9.79 6.27 -15.19
CA ASP A 132 10.21 6.46 -13.80
C ASP A 132 9.26 7.37 -13.01
N ALA A 133 8.64 8.36 -13.65
CA ALA A 133 7.70 9.26 -12.97
C ALA A 133 6.43 8.51 -12.55
N TYR A 134 5.81 7.78 -13.47
CA TYR A 134 4.64 6.96 -13.17
C TYR A 134 4.95 5.88 -12.14
N LEU A 135 6.07 5.15 -12.29
CA LEU A 135 6.48 4.10 -11.36
C LEU A 135 6.68 4.65 -9.95
N ARG A 136 7.38 5.79 -9.84
CA ARG A 136 7.58 6.48 -8.56
C ARG A 136 6.25 6.91 -7.94
N GLU A 137 5.33 7.46 -8.73
CA GLU A 137 3.99 7.83 -8.26
C GLU A 137 3.20 6.62 -7.74
N GLN A 138 3.23 5.48 -8.45
CA GLN A 138 2.56 4.26 -7.98
C GLN A 138 3.15 3.76 -6.67
N MET A 139 4.47 3.76 -6.53
CA MET A 139 5.12 3.39 -5.27
C MET A 139 4.74 4.34 -4.14
N LEU A 140 4.73 5.66 -4.37
CA LEU A 140 4.29 6.63 -3.37
C LEU A 140 2.85 6.36 -2.92
N LYS A 141 1.93 6.09 -3.86
CA LYS A 141 0.54 5.73 -3.54
C LYS A 141 0.46 4.50 -2.62
N MET A 142 1.27 3.46 -2.86
CA MET A 142 1.30 2.28 -2.00
C MET A 142 1.67 2.61 -0.55
N TYR A 143 2.60 3.55 -0.33
CA TYR A 143 3.02 3.96 1.02
C TYR A 143 2.14 5.06 1.63
N ALA A 144 1.51 5.91 0.83
CA ALA A 144 0.61 6.97 1.29
C ALA A 144 -0.78 6.44 1.69
N ASN A 145 -1.29 5.41 1.00
CA ASN A 145 -2.64 4.87 1.22
C ASN A 145 -2.97 4.52 2.67
N PRO A 146 -2.08 3.88 3.47
CA PRO A 146 -2.36 3.65 4.89
C PRO A 146 -2.65 4.93 5.67
N ALA A 147 -1.92 6.01 5.40
CA ALA A 147 -2.12 7.31 6.05
C ALA A 147 -3.41 7.97 5.56
N ILE A 148 -3.65 7.98 4.25
CA ILE A 148 -4.88 8.49 3.63
C ILE A 148 -6.12 7.81 4.25
N ASN A 149 -6.13 6.48 4.27
CA ASN A 149 -7.25 5.69 4.78
C ASN A 149 -7.48 5.90 6.28
N GLN A 150 -6.41 6.00 7.09
CA GLN A 150 -6.55 6.22 8.54
C GLN A 150 -6.99 7.65 8.87
N MET A 151 -6.57 8.65 8.08
CA MET A 151 -6.96 10.04 8.26
C MET A 151 -8.34 10.37 7.67
N GLY A 152 -8.89 9.49 6.83
CA GLY A 152 -10.12 9.75 6.08
C GLY A 152 -9.94 10.80 4.99
N LEU A 153 -8.73 10.90 4.42
CA LEU A 153 -8.37 11.83 3.34
C LEU A 153 -8.72 11.27 1.95
#